data_AF-A0A0M3J946-F1
#
_entry.id   AF-A0A0M3J946-F1
#
_cell.length_a   1.000
_cell.length_b   1.000
_cell.length_c   1.000
_cell.angle_alpha   90.00
_cell.angle_beta   90.00
_cell.angle_gamma   90.00
#
_symmetry.space_group_name_H-M   'P 1'
#
loop_
_entity.id
_entity.type
_entity.pdbx_description
1 polymer ?
#
loop_
_entity_poly.entity_id
_entity_poly.type
_entity_poly.pdbx_seq_one_letter_code
_entity_poly.pdbx_strand_id
1 'polypeptide(L)' 'MAQINILAKLPKDFFELLGSSKWKDRKEALEKLLNELDIVGPCARLDQSANYGELMGELKQVSAFLKLLDFH' A
#
# COMPACT_ATOMS: atom_id res chain seq x y z
N MET A 1 1.84 -22.00 10.09
CA MET A 1 2.61 -20.86 9.57
C MET A 1 2.02 -19.60 10.17
N ALA A 2 2.84 -18.67 10.68
CA ALA A 2 2.33 -17.41 11.21
C ALA A 2 1.70 -16.58 10.07
N GLN A 3 0.56 -15.96 10.36
CA GLN A 3 -0.07 -15.00 9.46
C GLN A 3 0.35 -13.60 9.87
N ILE A 4 0.53 -12.71 8.91
CA ILE A 4 1.01 -11.36 9.13
C ILE A 4 -0.05 -10.36 8.71
N ASN A 5 -0.50 -9.58 9.68
CA ASN A 5 -1.35 -8.42 9.43
C ASN A 5 -0.46 -7.21 9.09
N ILE A 6 -0.15 -7.05 7.81
CA ILE A 6 0.64 -5.92 7.31
C ILE A 6 -0.06 -4.58 7.56
N LEU A 7 -1.39 -4.52 7.58
CA LEU A 7 -2.13 -3.28 7.84
C LEU A 7 -1.85 -2.74 9.24
N ALA A 8 -1.64 -3.64 10.21
CA ALA A 8 -1.26 -3.26 11.58
C ALA A 8 0.20 -2.80 11.70
N LYS A 9 1.02 -3.01 10.67
CA LYS A 9 2.42 -2.54 10.59
C LYS A 9 2.54 -1.17 9.92
N LEU A 10 1.57 -0.81 9.09
CA LEU A 10 1.55 0.47 8.41
C LEU A 10 1.44 1.62 9.43
N PRO A 11 2.14 2.73 9.19
CA PRO A 11 2.05 3.89 10.05
C PRO A 11 0.69 4.57 9.89
N LYS A 12 0.26 5.33 10.91
CA LYS A 12 -1.11 5.88 11.00
C LYS A 12 -1.44 6.88 9.89
N ASP A 13 -0.41 7.56 9.39
CA ASP A 13 -0.45 8.53 8.29
C ASP A 13 -0.51 7.86 6.90
N PHE A 14 -0.39 6.53 6.81
CA PHE A 14 -0.29 5.83 5.53
C PHE A 14 -1.47 6.12 4.59
N PHE A 15 -2.70 5.95 5.05
CA PHE A 15 -3.89 6.14 4.22
C PHE A 15 -4.10 7.63 3.86
N GLU A 16 -3.70 8.54 4.76
CA GLU A 16 -3.72 9.98 4.51
C GLU A 16 -2.73 10.37 3.39
N LEU A 17 -1.50 9.85 3.45
CA LEU A 17 -0.48 10.07 2.44
C LEU A 17 -0.85 9.42 1.10
N LEU A 18 -1.43 8.21 1.11
CA LEU A 18 -1.84 7.49 -0.09
C LEU A 18 -3.00 8.19 -0.81
N GLY A 19 -3.95 8.76 -0.06
CA GLY A 19 -5.07 9.54 -0.59
C GLY A 19 -4.73 10.99 -0.96
N SER A 20 -3.53 11.48 -0.64
CA SER A 20 -3.11 12.86 -0.89
C SER A 20 -3.19 13.22 -2.38
N SER A 21 -3.47 14.49 -2.70
CA SER A 21 -3.40 15.00 -4.08
C SER A 21 -1.97 15.28 -4.55
N LYS A 22 -0.98 15.26 -3.63
CA LYS A 22 0.43 15.44 -3.96
C LYS A 22 1.04 14.09 -4.29
N TRP A 23 1.60 13.95 -5.50
CA TRP A 23 2.20 12.68 -5.94
C TRP A 23 3.35 12.21 -5.04
N LYS A 24 4.10 13.15 -4.44
CA LYS A 24 5.22 12.83 -3.52
C LYS A 24 4.73 12.08 -2.30
N ASP A 25 3.63 12.53 -1.70
CA ASP A 25 3.01 11.89 -0.53
C ASP A 25 2.52 10.46 -0.89
N ARG A 26 1.91 10.30 -2.07
CA ARG A 26 1.50 8.98 -2.58
C ARG A 26 2.68 8.04 -2.75
N LYS A 27 3.78 8.55 -3.32
CA LYS A 27 5.01 7.77 -3.50
C LYS A 27 5.60 7.36 -2.14
N GLU A 28 5.65 8.27 -1.18
CA GLU A 28 6.14 7.96 0.17
C GLU A 28 5.30 6.86 0.83
N ALA A 29 3.98 6.91 0.71
CA ALA A 29 3.11 5.83 1.20
C ALA A 29 3.43 4.49 0.53
N LEU A 30 3.56 4.46 -0.81
CA LEU A 30 3.91 3.24 -1.54
C LEU A 30 5.28 2.68 -1.14
N GLU A 31 6.28 3.54 -0.94
CA GLU A 31 7.61 3.14 -0.47
C GLU A 31 7.56 2.54 0.94
N LYS A 32 6.75 3.11 1.85
CA LYS A 32 6.50 2.54 3.18
C LYS A 32 5.86 1.15 3.08
N LEU A 33 4.83 0.97 2.24
CA LEU A 33 4.20 -0.34 2.02
C LEU A 33 5.19 -1.37 1.48
N LEU A 34 6.01 -0.98 0.50
CA LEU A 34 7.00 -1.88 -0.09
C LEU A 34 8.05 -2.32 0.95
N ASN A 35 8.56 -1.40 1.76
CA ASN A 35 9.50 -1.73 2.84
C ASN A 35 8.90 -2.73 3.84
N GLU A 36 7.65 -2.54 4.26
CA GLU A 36 7.00 -3.49 5.18
C GLU A 36 6.83 -4.87 4.53
N LEU A 37 6.52 -4.94 3.24
CA LEU A 37 6.42 -6.21 2.50
C LEU A 37 7.79 -6.90 2.35
N ASP A 38 8.86 -6.14 2.12
CA ASP A 38 10.23 -6.66 2.02
C ASP A 38 10.72 -7.23 3.35
N ILE A 39 10.42 -6.57 4.47
CA ILE A 39 10.72 -7.06 5.83
C ILE A 39 10.02 -8.40 6.09
N VAL A 40 8.76 -8.49 5.66
CA VAL A 40 7.90 -9.66 5.86
C VAL A 40 8.31 -10.83 4.95
N GLY A 41 8.87 -10.53 3.78
CA GLY A 41 9.46 -11.49 2.85
C GLY A 41 8.44 -12.30 2.03
N PRO A 42 8.89 -12.96 0.95
CA PRO A 42 8.01 -13.55 -0.07
C PRO A 42 7.22 -14.79 0.39
N CYS A 43 7.54 -15.37 1.53
CA CYS A 43 6.91 -16.60 2.04
C CYS A 43 5.87 -16.35 3.14
N ALA A 44 5.66 -15.08 3.51
CA ALA A 44 4.67 -14.72 4.51
C ALA A 44 3.25 -14.87 4.00
N ARG A 45 2.39 -15.45 4.84
CA ARG A 45 0.95 -15.47 4.59
C ARG A 45 0.31 -14.23 5.19
N LEU A 46 -0.48 -13.52 4.39
CA LEU A 46 -1.30 -12.41 4.88
C LEU A 46 -2.44 -12.94 5.76
N ASP A 47 -2.80 -12.17 6.77
CA ASP A 47 -3.93 -12.46 7.66
C ASP A 47 -5.26 -12.35 6.90
N GLN A 48 -5.99 -13.46 6.78
CA GLN A 48 -7.26 -13.48 6.05
C GLN A 48 -8.38 -12.69 6.73
N SER A 49 -8.20 -12.35 8.01
CA SER A 49 -9.15 -11.57 8.80
C SER A 49 -8.97 -10.06 8.61
N ALA A 50 -7.85 -9.63 8.03
CA ALA A 50 -7.57 -8.22 7.79
C ALA A 50 -8.35 -7.70 6.57
N ASN A 51 -8.91 -6.49 6.69
CA ASN A 51 -9.70 -5.89 5.62
C ASN A 51 -8.80 -5.14 4.62
N TYR A 52 -8.33 -5.86 3.60
CA TYR A 52 -7.52 -5.29 2.51
C TYR A 52 -8.33 -4.52 1.45
N GLY A 53 -9.66 -4.46 1.58
CA GLY A 53 -10.52 -3.86 0.56
C GLY A 53 -10.20 -2.38 0.31
N GLU A 54 -9.98 -1.62 1.38
CA GLU A 54 -9.64 -0.20 1.31
C GLU A 54 -8.26 0.02 0.66
N LEU A 55 -7.22 -0.71 1.12
CA LEU A 55 -5.89 -0.67 0.53
C LEU A 55 -5.92 -0.97 -0.97
N MET A 56 -6.64 -2.02 -1.38
CA MET A 56 -6.76 -2.39 -2.79
C MET A 56 -7.53 -1.34 -3.61
N GLY A 57 -8.50 -0.65 -3.00
CA GLY A 57 -9.20 0.48 -3.62
C GLY A 57 -8.25 1.63 -3.93
N GLU A 58 -7.49 2.06 -2.94
CA GLU A 58 -6.50 3.15 -3.08
C GLU A 58 -5.39 2.79 -4.08
N LEU A 59 -4.82 1.58 -4.00
CA LEU A 59 -3.80 1.13 -4.94
C LEU A 59 -4.31 1.10 -6.39
N LYS A 60 -5.58 0.74 -6.62
CA LYS A 60 -6.20 0.81 -7.95
C LYS A 60 -6.30 2.25 -8.45
N GLN A 61 -6.66 3.20 -7.60
CA GLN A 61 -6.70 4.62 -7.98
C GLN A 61 -5.31 5.13 -8.37
N VAL A 62 -4.28 4.80 -7.59
CA VAL A 62 -2.90 5.18 -7.91
C VAL A 62 -2.44 4.53 -9.22
N SER A 63 -2.75 3.25 -9.44
CA SER A 63 -2.45 2.56 -10.70
C SER A 63 -3.16 3.21 -11.90
N ALA A 64 -4.43 3.61 -11.75
CA ALA A 64 -5.17 4.31 -12.79
C ALA A 64 -4.54 5.68 -13.10
N PHE A 65 -4.10 6.42 -12.08
CA PHE A 65 -3.40 7.68 -12.25
C PHE A 65 -2.06 7.52 -12.98
N LEU A 66 -1.26 6.51 -12.63
CA LEU A 66 0.01 6.23 -13.31
C LEU A 66 -0.19 5.89 -14.81
N LYS A 67 -1.20 5.07 -15.12
CA LYS A 67 -1.55 4.76 -16.52
C LYS A 67 -1.93 5.98 -17.36
N LEU A 68 -2.44 7.04 -16.72
CA LEU A 68 -2.75 8.30 -17.40
C LEU A 68 -1.50 9.16 -17.63
N LEU A 69 -0.46 8.99 -16.82
CA LEU A 69 0.82 9.71 -16.95
C LEU A 69 1.75 9.05 -17.98
N ASP A 70 1.64 7.74 -18.21
CA ASP A 70 2.41 7.00 -19.23
C ASP A 70 1.97 7.31 -20.69
N PHE A 71 1.07 8.27 -20.90
CA PHE A 71 0.72 8.82 -22.22
C PHE A 71 1.61 10.01 -22.60
N HIS A 72 2.94 9.80 -22.69
CA HIS A 72 3.82 10.62 -23.53
C HIS A 72 5.15 9.92 -23.84
#